data_AF-A0A968BT71-F1
#
_entry.id   AF-A0A968BT71-F1
#
_cell.length_a   1.000
_cell.length_b   1.000
_cell.length_c   1.000
_cell.angle_alpha   90.00
_cell.angle_beta   90.00
_cell.angle_gamma   90.00
#
_symmetry.space_group_name_H-M   'P 1'
#
loop_
_entity.id
_entity.type
_entity.pdbx_description
1 polymer ?
#
loop_
_entity_poly.entity_id
_entity_poly.type
_entity_poly.pdbx_seq_one_letter_code
_entity_poly.pdbx_strand_id
1 'polypeptide(L)'
;GDIVEALAHVFSFGRLYPELAGQTWELIVDGLRHLALPVLVLAYFNLAGWSRYTRGSMLEVLRQDYMRTARAKGLRERIVIMKHGLRNALIPLITILA
;
A
#
# COMPACT_ATOMS: atom_id res chain seq x y z
N GLY A 1 6.79 -9.01 17.81
CA GLY A 1 7.20 -8.51 19.12
C GLY A 1 6.47 -7.24 19.44
N ASP A 2 6.54 -6.24 18.56
CA ASP A 2 6.37 -4.84 18.98
C ASP A 2 4.93 -4.35 19.22
N ILE A 3 3.95 -4.82 18.45
CA ILE A 3 2.57 -4.29 18.55
C ILE A 3 1.85 -4.82 19.79
N VAL A 4 2.06 -6.09 20.16
CA VAL A 4 1.42 -6.71 21.33
C VAL A 4 2.00 -6.13 22.63
N GLU A 5 3.31 -5.89 22.68
CA GLU A 5 3.95 -5.20 23.81
C GLU A 5 3.51 -3.73 23.92
N ALA A 6 3.44 -3.01 22.79
CA ALA A 6 2.93 -1.64 22.79
C ALA A 6 1.49 -1.58 23.30
N LEU A 7 0.62 -2.50 22.87
CA LEU A 7 -0.75 -2.60 23.36
C LEU A 7 -0.80 -2.98 24.84
N ALA A 8 0.08 -3.88 25.31
CA ALA A 8 0.18 -4.23 26.72
C ALA A 8 0.66 -3.06 27.60
N HIS A 9 1.56 -2.21 27.08
CA HIS A 9 2.00 -0.97 27.74
C HIS A 9 0.90 0.09 27.81
N VAL A 10 0.12 0.25 26.73
CA VAL A 10 -1.05 1.16 26.73
C VAL A 10 -2.10 0.68 27.75
N PHE A 11 -2.37 -0.63 27.79
CA PHE A 11 -3.28 -1.23 28.76
C PHE A 11 -2.75 -1.24 30.19
N SER A 12 -1.44 -1.34 30.41
CA SER A 12 -0.84 -1.24 31.75
C SER A 12 -0.84 0.21 32.25
N PHE A 13 -0.56 1.18 31.38
CA PHE A 13 -0.63 2.60 31.68
C PHE A 13 -2.05 3.04 32.10
N GLY A 14 -3.08 2.61 31.37
CA GLY A 14 -4.47 2.84 31.74
C GLY A 14 -4.90 2.14 33.04
N ARG A 15 -4.20 1.06 33.45
CA ARG A 15 -4.43 0.40 34.75
C ARG A 15 -3.70 1.09 35.92
N LEU A 16 -2.60 1.78 35.66
CA LEU A 16 -1.85 2.54 36.66
C LEU A 16 -2.46 3.92 36.96
N TYR A 17 -3.10 4.55 35.97
CA TYR A 17 -3.74 5.86 36.08
C TYR A 17 -5.21 5.78 35.62
N PRO A 18 -6.11 5.24 36.47
CA PRO A 18 -7.51 5.01 36.11
C PRO A 18 -8.27 6.29 35.75
N GLU A 19 -7.87 7.45 36.28
CA GLU A 19 -8.41 8.77 35.89
C GLU A 19 -8.09 9.17 34.44
N LEU A 20 -6.99 8.67 33.86
CA LEU A 20 -6.58 8.93 32.48
C LEU A 20 -6.94 7.78 31.53
N ALA A 21 -7.41 6.64 32.05
CA ALA A 21 -7.71 5.45 31.26
C ALA A 21 -8.69 5.73 30.11
N GLY A 22 -9.71 6.55 30.35
CA GLY A 22 -10.65 7.02 29.32
C GLY A 22 -9.98 7.92 28.26
N GLN A 23 -8.98 8.71 28.66
CA GLN A 23 -8.27 9.66 27.79
C GLN A 23 -7.14 9.01 26.96
N THR A 24 -6.63 7.85 27.38
CA THR A 24 -5.56 7.14 26.64
C THR A 24 -5.96 6.82 25.20
N TRP A 25 -7.21 6.44 24.97
CA TRP A 25 -7.72 6.16 23.62
C TRP A 25 -7.86 7.43 22.79
N GLU A 26 -8.31 8.53 23.41
CA GLU A 26 -8.44 9.83 22.75
C GLU A 26 -7.08 10.38 22.30
N LEU A 27 -6.03 10.24 23.12
CA LEU A 27 -4.67 10.64 22.80
C LEU A 27 -4.09 9.86 21.60
N ILE A 28 -4.36 8.55 21.53
CA ILE A 28 -3.90 7.71 20.41
C ILE A 28 -4.61 8.11 19.11
N VAL A 29 -5.92 8.28 19.16
CA VAL A 29 -6.73 8.69 17.99
C VAL A 29 -6.32 10.08 17.52
N ASP A 30 -6.10 11.01 18.44
CA ASP A 30 -5.67 12.36 18.11
C ASP A 30 -4.25 12.37 17.50
N GLY A 31 -3.32 11.58 18.06
CA GLY A 31 -1.98 11.39 17.48
C GLY A 31 -2.03 10.82 16.06
N LEU A 32 -2.82 9.78 15.81
CA LEU A 32 -3.01 9.22 14.47
C LEU A 32 -3.61 10.23 13.49
N ARG A 33 -4.53 11.08 13.97
CA ARG A 33 -5.15 12.13 13.15
C ARG A 33 -4.16 13.22 12.74
N HIS A 34 -3.28 13.63 13.66
CA HIS A 34 -2.21 14.60 13.38
C HIS A 34 -1.13 14.03 12.45
N LEU A 35 -0.91 12.72 12.46
CA LEU A 35 0.02 12.03 11.56
C LEU A 35 -0.59 11.71 10.19
N ALA A 36 -1.91 11.63 10.07
CA ALA A 36 -2.58 11.19 8.84
C ALA A 36 -2.20 12.07 7.63
N LEU A 37 -2.28 13.39 7.76
CA LEU A 37 -1.96 14.32 6.67
C LEU A 37 -0.49 14.21 6.20
N PRO A 38 0.54 14.35 7.07
CA PRO A 38 1.93 14.26 6.64
C PRO A 38 2.28 12.87 6.09
N VAL A 39 1.77 11.80 6.68
CA VAL A 39 1.99 10.43 6.18
C VAL A 39 1.36 10.26 4.80
N LEU A 40 0.13 10.74 4.59
CA LEU A 40 -0.54 10.67 3.29
C LEU A 40 0.19 11.48 2.22
N VAL A 41 0.66 12.67 2.54
CA VAL A 41 1.42 13.51 1.60
C VAL A 41 2.73 12.83 1.21
N LEU A 42 3.48 12.30 2.18
CA LEU A 42 4.73 11.56 1.93
C LEU A 42 4.47 10.29 1.10
N ALA A 43 3.44 9.51 1.47
CA ALA A 43 3.05 8.32 0.74
C ALA A 43 2.63 8.66 -0.70
N TYR A 44 1.82 9.69 -0.89
CA TYR A 44 1.34 10.11 -2.20
C TYR A 44 2.48 10.59 -3.11
N PHE A 45 3.44 11.35 -2.57
CA PHE A 45 4.61 11.78 -3.31
C PHE A 45 5.42 10.59 -3.85
N ASN A 46 5.69 9.60 -2.99
CA ASN A 46 6.37 8.38 -3.40
C ASN A 46 5.54 7.60 -4.44
N LEU A 47 4.25 7.41 -4.19
CA LEU A 47 3.32 6.72 -5.11
C LEU A 47 3.26 7.36 -6.50
N ALA A 48 3.37 8.69 -6.60
CA ALA A 48 3.38 9.38 -7.88
C ALA A 48 4.58 8.98 -8.76
N GLY A 49 5.76 8.80 -8.16
CA GLY A 49 6.96 8.30 -8.85
C GLY A 49 6.76 6.86 -9.33
N TRP A 50 6.32 5.99 -8.43
CA TRP A 50 6.03 4.59 -8.75
C TRP A 50 4.96 4.45 -9.84
N SER A 51 3.90 5.26 -9.82
CA SER A 51 2.83 5.24 -10.81
C SER A 51 3.33 5.54 -12.23
N ARG A 52 4.22 6.55 -12.40
CA ARG A 52 4.82 6.86 -13.70
C ARG A 52 5.68 5.71 -14.22
N TYR A 53 6.46 5.09 -13.32
CA TYR A 53 7.29 3.95 -13.66
C TYR A 53 6.44 2.74 -14.09
N THR A 54 5.44 2.36 -13.28
CA THR A 54 4.51 1.26 -13.61
C THR A 54 3.79 1.53 -14.92
N ARG A 55 3.38 2.78 -15.20
CA ARG A 55 2.78 3.16 -16.49
C ARG A 55 3.74 2.94 -17.66
N GLY A 56 5.02 3.29 -17.51
CA GLY A 56 6.06 3.04 -18.51
C GLY A 56 6.20 1.55 -18.82
N SER A 57 6.41 0.74 -17.79
CA SER A 57 6.55 -0.72 -17.97
C SER A 57 5.28 -1.37 -18.53
N MET A 58 4.10 -0.87 -18.14
CA MET A 58 2.83 -1.36 -18.69
C MET A 58 2.72 -1.08 -20.20
N LEU A 59 3.22 0.04 -20.70
CA LEU A 59 3.22 0.34 -22.14
C LEU A 59 4.10 -0.64 -22.92
N GLU A 60 5.25 -1.03 -22.36
CA GLU A 60 6.14 -2.04 -22.96
C GLU A 60 5.47 -3.41 -22.99
N VAL A 61 4.86 -3.82 -21.87
CA VAL A 61 4.17 -5.10 -21.75
C VAL A 61 2.98 -5.21 -22.70
N LEU A 62 2.18 -4.13 -22.86
CA LEU A 62 1.02 -4.13 -23.76
C LEU A 62 1.38 -4.36 -25.23
N ARG A 63 2.65 -4.12 -25.61
CA ARG A 63 3.17 -4.33 -26.96
C ARG A 63 3.68 -5.76 -27.20
N GLN A 64 3.73 -6.60 -26.16
CA GLN A 64 4.21 -7.96 -26.28
C GLN A 64 3.16 -8.90 -26.90
N ASP A 65 3.64 -9.91 -27.63
CA ASP A 65 2.77 -10.81 -28.40
C ASP A 65 1.89 -11.70 -27.51
N TYR A 66 2.32 -12.03 -26.28
CA TYR A 66 1.48 -12.78 -25.35
C TYR A 66 0.20 -12.02 -24.95
N MET A 67 0.23 -10.68 -24.97
CA MET A 67 -0.96 -9.85 -24.72
C MET A 67 -1.94 -9.91 -25.89
N ARG A 68 -1.42 -9.97 -27.13
CA ARG A 68 -2.25 -10.18 -28.32
C ARG A 68 -2.90 -11.56 -28.30
N THR A 69 -2.16 -12.59 -27.90
CA THR A 69 -2.68 -13.95 -27.72
C THR A 69 -3.74 -14.01 -26.60
N ALA A 70 -3.53 -13.30 -25.50
CA ALA A 70 -4.51 -13.22 -24.41
C ALA A 70 -5.81 -12.53 -24.86
N ARG A 71 -5.74 -11.48 -25.68
CA ARG A 71 -6.93 -10.86 -26.30
C ARG A 71 -7.61 -11.79 -27.30
N ALA A 72 -6.85 -12.50 -28.12
CA ALA A 72 -7.39 -13.45 -29.11
C ALA A 72 -8.14 -14.62 -28.47
N LYS A 73 -7.84 -14.98 -27.21
CA LYS A 73 -8.57 -15.97 -26.42
C LYS A 73 -9.96 -15.49 -25.93
N GLY A 74 -10.37 -14.26 -26.26
CA GLY A 74 -11.67 -13.70 -25.86
C GLY A 74 -11.77 -13.34 -24.37
N LEU A 75 -10.64 -13.26 -23.66
CA LEU A 75 -10.61 -12.83 -22.26
C LEU A 75 -11.00 -11.35 -22.16
N ARG A 76 -11.79 -11.00 -21.13
CA ARG A 76 -12.17 -9.60 -20.85
C ARG A 76 -10.90 -8.74 -20.67
N GLU A 77 -10.86 -7.56 -21.29
CA GLU A 77 -9.70 -6.64 -21.29
C GLU A 77 -9.17 -6.38 -19.87
N ARG A 78 -10.07 -6.21 -18.88
CA ARG A 78 -9.71 -6.02 -17.47
C ARG A 78 -8.93 -7.21 -16.88
N ILE A 79 -9.27 -8.45 -17.25
CA ILE A 79 -8.57 -9.67 -16.80
C ILE A 79 -7.21 -9.76 -17.49
N VAL A 80 -7.14 -9.45 -18.78
CA VAL A 80 -5.88 -9.44 -19.54
C VAL A 80 -4.91 -8.43 -18.91
N ILE A 81 -5.35 -7.19 -18.66
CA ILE A 81 -4.53 -6.16 -18.04
C ILE A 81 -4.15 -6.52 -16.60
N MET A 82 -5.10 -6.87 -15.73
CA MET A 82 -4.79 -7.10 -14.30
C MET A 82 -3.99 -8.38 -14.04
N LYS A 83 -4.29 -9.48 -14.75
CA LYS A 83 -3.69 -10.79 -14.48
C LYS A 83 -2.43 -11.06 -15.30
N HIS A 84 -2.38 -10.60 -16.55
CA HIS A 84 -1.27 -10.90 -17.47
C HIS A 84 -0.37 -9.68 -17.64
N GLY A 85 -0.95 -8.50 -17.83
CA GLY A 85 -0.21 -7.27 -18.05
C GLY A 85 0.50 -6.76 -16.79
N LEU A 86 -0.27 -6.47 -15.74
CA LEU A 86 0.20 -5.83 -14.53
C LEU A 86 1.23 -6.69 -13.79
N ARG A 87 0.98 -8.00 -13.69
CA ARG A 87 1.92 -8.93 -13.04
C ARG A 87 3.30 -8.91 -13.72
N ASN A 88 3.33 -8.84 -15.04
CA ASN A 88 4.59 -8.78 -15.79
C ASN A 88 5.20 -7.37 -15.82
N ALA A 89 4.38 -6.32 -15.83
CA ALA A 89 4.84 -4.93 -15.76
C ALA A 89 5.39 -4.54 -14.38
N LEU A 90 5.07 -5.32 -13.34
CA LEU A 90 5.59 -5.11 -11.99
C LEU A 90 6.91 -5.85 -11.73
N ILE A 91 7.33 -6.79 -12.59
CA ILE A 91 8.62 -7.50 -12.42
C ILE A 91 9.78 -6.51 -12.20
N PRO A 92 9.95 -5.46 -13.03
CA PRO A 92 11.03 -4.49 -12.84
C PRO A 92 10.91 -3.69 -11.54
N LEU A 93 9.68 -3.44 -11.08
CA LEU A 93 9.39 -2.72 -9.84
C LEU A 93 9.89 -3.51 -8.63
N ILE A 94 9.58 -4.80 -8.59
CA ILE A 94 9.93 -5.69 -7.49
C ILE A 94 11.45 -5.85 -7.43
N THR A 95 12.14 -5.86 -8.58
CA THR A 95 13.61 -5.92 -8.64
C THR A 95 14.28 -4.65 -8.09
N ILE A 96 13.68 -3.47 -8.25
CA ILE A 96 14.21 -2.23 -7.66
C ILE A 96 13.96 -2.16 -6.15
N LEU A 97 12.91 -2.83 -5.67
CA LEU A 97 12.50 -2.85 -4.26
C LEU A 97 13.13 -3.99 -3.43
N ALA A 98 13.64 -5.04 -4.08
CA ALA A 98 14.26 -6.22 -3.46
C ALA A 98 15.74 -5.99 -3.17
#